data_AF-A0A5C5V7Q0-F1
#
_entry.id   AF-A0A5C5V7Q0-F1
#
_cell.length_a   1.000
_cell.length_b   1.000
_cell.length_c   1.000
_cell.angle_alpha   90.00
_cell.angle_beta   90.00
_cell.angle_gamma   90.00
#
_symmetry.space_group_name_H-M   'P 1'
#
loop_
_entity.id
_entity.type
_entity.pdbx_description
1 polymer ?
#
loop_
_entity_poly.entity_id
_entity_poly.type
_entity_poly.pdbx_seq_one_letter_code
_entity_poly.pdbx_strand_id
1 'polypeptide(L)'
;MRHLTPLSEETCDGYAALVDRAIDGPSSLFAKREAIDEYGWRHFGDVYGDHEAAFSEPDPPLVSHWNNQYDLINGLGVRYMRGGDRRWFELMEDMVWHVSDIDVYHTDEDKLAYNHGLFWHTVHYVDAGKANHRSYPTGTVGGGPCAEHAYARGLMLYYYLTGCEAIREVVVELGDWVLSLEDGSATPFRWLSWAPTGLSSASGTPDYHGPGRGPGNASETLLAAFELTGDRKYIERVEELMYRVIDPRDDLDALDLLNAEWRWYYNLYLQALGRYLEVKVDLGEIDQQYAYGRACLVHYATWMADKEYPYLDRPEILEYPTETWAAQDLRKSEVFHYAARHVDSDLRRTFQERGAYFFHESVSTLSEMPTAHFCRPLALLLGCGQSYDWFRKNVDSSPLPEGPKLDLGVRRRFVPQKKQAIRRAKLLAGAGALVVLVAGSLGLYSYMW
;
A
#
# COMPACT_ATOMS: atom_id res chain seq x y z
N MET A 1 1.70 12.29 -12.60
CA MET A 1 2.81 11.36 -12.94
C MET A 1 3.96 12.17 -13.56
N ARG A 2 4.98 12.54 -12.79
CA ARG A 2 6.04 13.50 -13.21
C ARG A 2 7.39 12.83 -13.53
N HIS A 3 7.62 11.63 -13.00
CA HIS A 3 8.94 10.99 -13.00
C HIS A 3 9.01 9.83 -13.98
N LEU A 4 8.73 10.09 -15.26
CA LEU A 4 8.76 9.08 -16.31
C LEU A 4 9.68 9.51 -17.45
N THR A 5 10.37 8.55 -18.04
CA THR A 5 11.16 8.72 -19.27
C THR A 5 10.59 7.83 -20.37
N PRO A 6 10.62 8.23 -21.65
CA PRO A 6 10.24 7.35 -22.75
C PRO A 6 11.06 6.05 -22.74
N LEU A 7 10.49 4.93 -23.22
CA LEU A 7 11.22 3.65 -23.28
C LEU A 7 12.50 3.72 -24.10
N SER A 8 12.51 4.54 -25.15
CA SER A 8 13.69 4.76 -25.98
C SER A 8 14.88 5.37 -25.23
N GLU A 9 14.67 5.88 -24.01
CA GLU A 9 15.72 6.44 -23.16
C GLU A 9 15.97 5.65 -21.87
N GLU A 10 15.37 4.45 -21.75
CA GLU A 10 15.66 3.51 -20.67
C GLU A 10 17.11 3.03 -20.80
N THR A 11 17.86 3.05 -19.70
CA THR A 11 19.31 2.77 -19.75
C THR A 11 19.72 1.46 -19.11
N CYS A 12 18.79 0.74 -18.48
CA CYS A 12 19.04 -0.55 -17.88
C CYS A 12 18.35 -1.66 -18.68
N ASP A 13 19.08 -2.26 -19.62
CA ASP A 13 18.58 -3.36 -20.46
C ASP A 13 18.09 -4.56 -19.64
N GLY A 14 18.74 -4.84 -18.49
CA GLY A 14 18.33 -5.92 -17.59
C GLY A 14 16.96 -5.69 -16.97
N TYR A 15 16.65 -4.46 -16.56
CA TYR A 15 15.34 -4.10 -16.04
C TYR A 15 14.27 -4.18 -17.14
N ALA A 16 14.55 -3.65 -18.33
CA ALA A 16 13.67 -3.73 -19.48
C ALA A 16 13.32 -5.20 -19.81
N ALA A 17 14.34 -6.06 -19.92
CA ALA A 17 14.20 -7.47 -20.23
C ALA A 17 13.44 -8.26 -19.17
N LEU A 18 13.47 -7.85 -17.90
CA LEU A 18 12.65 -8.44 -16.84
C LEU A 18 11.19 -8.02 -16.97
N VAL A 19 10.94 -6.73 -17.14
CA VAL A 19 9.58 -6.17 -17.24
C VAL A 19 8.86 -6.68 -18.49
N ASP A 20 9.53 -6.73 -19.64
CA ASP A 20 8.91 -7.11 -20.92
C ASP A 20 8.45 -8.58 -20.93
N ARG A 21 8.93 -9.43 -20.01
CA ARG A 21 8.39 -10.79 -19.78
C ARG A 21 6.91 -10.79 -19.41
N ALA A 22 6.36 -9.67 -18.93
CA ALA A 22 4.93 -9.59 -18.66
C ALA A 22 4.08 -9.70 -19.94
N ILE A 23 4.60 -9.34 -21.11
CA ILE A 23 3.87 -9.47 -22.40
C ILE A 23 4.57 -10.38 -23.42
N ASP A 24 5.85 -10.70 -23.22
CA ASP A 24 6.64 -11.52 -24.14
C ASP A 24 7.01 -12.89 -23.55
N GLY A 25 7.00 -13.90 -24.41
CA GLY A 25 7.43 -15.26 -24.07
C GLY A 25 6.35 -16.14 -23.44
N PRO A 26 6.71 -17.39 -23.10
CA PRO A 26 5.76 -18.42 -22.66
C PRO A 26 5.21 -18.21 -21.25
N SER A 27 5.79 -17.29 -20.49
CA SER A 27 5.38 -16.95 -19.13
C SER A 27 4.73 -15.56 -19.05
N SER A 28 4.38 -14.96 -20.18
CA SER A 28 3.65 -13.68 -20.24
C SER A 28 2.30 -13.76 -19.55
N LEU A 29 1.74 -12.62 -19.15
CA LEU A 29 0.42 -12.56 -18.51
C LEU A 29 -0.68 -13.11 -19.43
N PHE A 30 -0.54 -12.93 -20.76
CA PHE A 30 -1.39 -13.59 -21.75
C PHE A 30 -1.26 -15.12 -21.70
N ALA A 31 -0.04 -15.65 -21.71
CA ALA A 31 0.17 -17.09 -21.64
C ALA A 31 -0.29 -17.69 -20.30
N LYS A 32 -0.14 -16.95 -19.20
CA LYS A 32 -0.66 -17.34 -17.88
C LYS A 32 -2.19 -17.45 -17.88
N ARG A 33 -2.88 -16.50 -18.52
CA ARG A 33 -4.34 -16.53 -18.71
C ARG A 33 -4.79 -17.82 -19.40
N GLU A 34 -4.12 -18.19 -20.49
CA GLU A 34 -4.39 -19.46 -21.21
C GLU A 34 -4.12 -20.70 -20.35
N ALA A 35 -3.02 -20.68 -19.57
CA ALA A 35 -2.56 -21.85 -18.83
C ALA A 35 -3.54 -22.36 -17.77
N ILE A 36 -4.34 -21.45 -17.20
CA ILE A 36 -5.33 -21.79 -16.17
C ILE A 36 -6.77 -21.59 -16.63
N ASP A 37 -7.00 -21.31 -17.91
CA ASP A 37 -8.33 -20.96 -18.45
C ASP A 37 -8.97 -19.83 -17.62
N GLU A 38 -8.23 -18.73 -17.40
CA GLU A 38 -8.67 -17.52 -16.66
C GLU A 38 -9.69 -16.72 -17.49
N TYR A 39 -10.78 -17.42 -17.79
CA TYR A 39 -11.88 -17.04 -18.64
C TYR A 39 -13.18 -17.30 -17.90
N GLY A 40 -14.24 -16.59 -18.29
CA GLY A 40 -15.55 -16.70 -17.67
C GLY A 40 -16.00 -15.39 -17.04
N TRP A 41 -17.31 -15.32 -16.75
CA TRP A 41 -18.01 -14.05 -16.57
C TRP A 41 -17.48 -13.19 -15.40
N ARG A 42 -16.90 -13.81 -14.37
CA ARG A 42 -16.24 -13.11 -13.25
C ARG A 42 -14.74 -13.29 -13.20
N HIS A 43 -14.12 -14.00 -14.14
CA HIS A 43 -12.70 -14.36 -14.08
C HIS A 43 -11.89 -13.57 -15.10
N PHE A 44 -12.45 -13.44 -16.31
CA PHE A 44 -11.78 -12.71 -17.37
C PHE A 44 -11.40 -11.29 -16.91
N GLY A 45 -10.16 -10.94 -17.20
CA GLY A 45 -9.55 -9.66 -16.87
C GLY A 45 -8.63 -9.67 -15.66
N ASP A 46 -8.77 -10.63 -14.73
CA ASP A 46 -7.76 -10.80 -13.69
C ASP A 46 -6.52 -11.54 -14.22
N VAL A 47 -5.51 -11.61 -13.37
CA VAL A 47 -4.21 -12.23 -13.64
C VAL A 47 -3.98 -13.40 -12.69
N TYR A 48 -3.35 -14.46 -13.22
CA TYR A 48 -2.96 -15.61 -12.43
C TYR A 48 -1.83 -15.27 -11.43
N GLY A 49 -2.12 -15.41 -10.15
CA GLY A 49 -1.16 -15.40 -9.04
C GLY A 49 -0.29 -16.66 -8.96
N ASP A 50 0.40 -17.01 -10.04
CA ASP A 50 1.17 -18.25 -10.25
C ASP A 50 2.19 -18.61 -9.15
N HIS A 51 2.82 -17.63 -8.53
CA HIS A 51 3.70 -17.83 -7.37
C HIS A 51 3.02 -18.55 -6.19
N GLU A 52 1.70 -18.45 -6.03
CA GLU A 52 0.96 -19.20 -5.01
C GLU A 52 0.94 -20.71 -5.29
N ALA A 53 1.08 -21.09 -6.56
CA ALA A 53 1.13 -22.48 -7.00
C ALA A 53 2.56 -23.05 -7.01
N ALA A 54 3.60 -22.27 -6.69
CA ALA A 54 4.99 -22.68 -6.83
C ALA A 54 5.37 -23.96 -6.03
N PHE A 55 4.62 -24.26 -4.98
CA PHE A 55 4.81 -25.46 -4.13
C PHE A 55 3.66 -26.47 -4.22
N SER A 56 2.75 -26.30 -5.19
CA SER A 56 1.59 -27.17 -5.40
C SER A 56 1.86 -28.20 -6.50
N GLU A 57 1.06 -29.27 -6.51
CA GLU A 57 1.06 -30.22 -7.63
C GLU A 57 0.63 -29.51 -8.92
N PRO A 58 1.25 -29.82 -10.08
CA PRO A 58 1.03 -29.08 -11.31
C PRO A 58 -0.26 -29.42 -12.05
N ASP A 59 -0.96 -30.51 -11.67
CA ASP A 59 -2.16 -30.99 -12.36
C ASP A 59 -3.25 -31.52 -11.38
N PRO A 60 -4.41 -30.85 -11.26
CA PRO A 60 -4.68 -29.52 -11.81
C PRO A 60 -3.84 -28.47 -11.07
N PRO A 61 -3.40 -27.38 -11.73
CA PRO A 61 -2.67 -26.32 -11.07
C PRO A 61 -3.55 -25.63 -10.02
N LEU A 62 -2.94 -25.20 -8.91
CA LEU A 62 -3.62 -24.34 -7.94
C LEU A 62 -3.91 -22.99 -8.59
N VAL A 63 -5.19 -22.62 -8.69
CA VAL A 63 -5.57 -21.31 -9.27
C VAL A 63 -5.67 -20.27 -8.16
N SER A 64 -5.04 -19.12 -8.38
CA SER A 64 -5.07 -17.97 -7.47
C SER A 64 -5.28 -16.69 -8.28
N HIS A 65 -6.26 -15.89 -7.88
CA HIS A 65 -6.60 -14.61 -8.52
C HIS A 65 -5.78 -13.47 -7.88
N TRP A 66 -5.34 -12.51 -8.70
CA TRP A 66 -4.36 -11.48 -8.31
C TRP A 66 -5.01 -10.22 -7.72
N ASN A 67 -6.23 -9.88 -8.17
CA ASN A 67 -7.07 -8.78 -7.68
C ASN A 67 -6.29 -7.47 -7.50
N ASN A 68 -5.53 -7.07 -8.53
CA ASN A 68 -4.73 -5.84 -8.56
C ASN A 68 -3.70 -5.65 -7.43
N GLN A 69 -3.15 -6.73 -6.85
CA GLN A 69 -2.07 -6.59 -5.87
C GLN A 69 -0.91 -5.75 -6.44
N TYR A 70 -0.38 -4.84 -5.60
CA TYR A 70 0.67 -3.87 -5.94
C TYR A 70 0.33 -2.90 -7.07
N ASP A 71 -0.97 -2.65 -7.33
CA ASP A 71 -1.46 -1.76 -8.38
C ASP A 71 -0.86 -2.10 -9.76
N LEU A 72 -0.95 -3.37 -10.14
CA LEU A 72 -0.47 -3.85 -11.43
C LEU A 72 -1.11 -3.08 -12.61
N ILE A 73 -2.36 -2.61 -12.47
CA ILE A 73 -2.99 -1.72 -13.46
C ILE A 73 -2.14 -0.48 -13.70
N ASN A 74 -1.66 0.18 -12.64
CA ASN A 74 -0.78 1.36 -12.78
C ASN A 74 0.50 1.01 -13.52
N GLY A 75 1.12 -0.12 -13.19
CA GLY A 75 2.33 -0.60 -13.86
C GLY A 75 2.14 -0.83 -15.36
N LEU A 76 1.07 -1.53 -15.75
CA LEU A 76 0.69 -1.76 -17.14
C LEU A 76 0.44 -0.45 -17.89
N GLY A 77 -0.35 0.44 -17.30
CA GLY A 77 -0.69 1.73 -17.90
C GLY A 77 0.52 2.64 -18.09
N VAL A 78 1.43 2.70 -17.11
CA VAL A 78 2.66 3.48 -17.26
C VAL A 78 3.56 2.88 -18.34
N ARG A 79 3.69 1.55 -18.43
CA ARG A 79 4.49 0.93 -19.48
C ARG A 79 3.92 1.21 -20.87
N TYR A 80 2.60 1.18 -21.02
CA TYR A 80 1.91 1.65 -22.22
C TYR A 80 2.23 3.12 -22.53
N MET A 81 2.12 4.04 -21.56
CA MET A 81 2.42 5.46 -21.79
C MET A 81 3.86 5.73 -22.24
N ARG A 82 4.83 4.97 -21.72
CA ARG A 82 6.25 5.16 -22.03
C ARG A 82 6.62 4.65 -23.43
N GLY A 83 5.90 3.65 -23.97
CA GLY A 83 6.31 2.93 -25.18
C GLY A 83 5.27 2.83 -26.31
N GLY A 84 3.99 2.92 -25.99
CA GLY A 84 2.88 2.87 -26.95
C GLY A 84 2.46 1.48 -27.45
N ASP A 85 3.12 0.39 -27.01
CA ASP A 85 2.71 -0.98 -27.35
C ASP A 85 1.34 -1.30 -26.73
N ARG A 86 0.37 -1.60 -27.59
CA ARG A 86 -1.05 -1.76 -27.23
C ARG A 86 -1.34 -2.99 -26.40
N ARG A 87 -0.46 -4.00 -26.40
CA ARG A 87 -0.62 -5.20 -25.55
C ARG A 87 -0.63 -4.84 -24.06
N TRP A 88 0.12 -3.81 -23.66
CA TRP A 88 0.07 -3.29 -22.30
C TRP A 88 -1.28 -2.64 -21.96
N PHE A 89 -1.84 -1.90 -22.91
CA PHE A 89 -3.15 -1.25 -22.74
C PHE A 89 -4.28 -2.28 -22.72
N GLU A 90 -4.19 -3.34 -23.53
CA GLU A 90 -5.15 -4.45 -23.53
C GLU A 90 -5.21 -5.13 -22.15
N LEU A 91 -4.06 -5.50 -21.59
CA LEU A 91 -4.00 -6.06 -20.22
C LEU A 91 -4.52 -5.08 -19.17
N MET A 92 -4.20 -3.79 -19.32
CA MET A 92 -4.69 -2.75 -18.41
C MET A 92 -6.22 -2.64 -18.47
N GLU A 93 -6.80 -2.56 -19.66
CA GLU A 93 -8.24 -2.40 -19.88
C GLU A 93 -9.02 -3.61 -19.36
N ASP A 94 -8.58 -4.81 -19.72
CA ASP A 94 -9.13 -6.08 -19.24
C ASP A 94 -9.22 -6.09 -17.69
N MET A 95 -8.13 -5.70 -17.04
CA MET A 95 -8.00 -5.72 -15.59
C MET A 95 -8.74 -4.57 -14.89
N VAL A 96 -8.82 -3.39 -15.50
CA VAL A 96 -9.60 -2.25 -14.98
C VAL A 96 -11.08 -2.61 -14.85
N TRP A 97 -11.65 -3.24 -15.88
CA TRP A 97 -13.04 -3.66 -15.86
C TRP A 97 -13.29 -4.77 -14.85
N HIS A 98 -12.39 -5.76 -14.79
CA HIS A 98 -12.47 -6.81 -13.79
C HIS A 98 -12.44 -6.24 -12.37
N VAL A 99 -11.44 -5.44 -12.04
CA VAL A 99 -11.26 -4.91 -10.68
C VAL A 99 -12.44 -4.04 -10.29
N SER A 100 -12.91 -3.19 -11.20
CA SER A 100 -14.06 -2.32 -10.93
C SER A 100 -15.33 -3.14 -10.72
N ASP A 101 -15.71 -4.02 -11.65
CA ASP A 101 -17.01 -4.70 -11.59
C ASP A 101 -17.03 -5.90 -10.63
N ILE A 102 -15.88 -6.58 -10.45
CA ILE A 102 -15.75 -7.87 -9.75
C ILE A 102 -14.98 -7.79 -8.43
N ASP A 103 -14.06 -6.83 -8.22
CA ASP A 103 -13.27 -6.77 -6.98
C ASP A 103 -13.67 -5.63 -6.04
N VAL A 104 -14.16 -4.52 -6.58
CA VAL A 104 -14.70 -3.40 -5.79
C VAL A 104 -16.17 -3.64 -5.46
N TYR A 105 -16.57 -3.35 -4.21
CA TYR A 105 -17.92 -3.66 -3.75
C TYR A 105 -18.89 -2.47 -3.82
N HIS A 106 -19.74 -2.42 -4.83
CA HIS A 106 -20.71 -1.33 -5.01
C HIS A 106 -22.01 -1.53 -4.21
N THR A 107 -21.96 -1.40 -2.87
CA THR A 107 -23.16 -1.47 -2.00
C THR A 107 -23.08 -0.53 -0.81
N ASP A 108 -24.25 -0.04 -0.39
CA ASP A 108 -24.48 0.70 0.86
C ASP A 108 -25.04 -0.17 2.00
N GLU A 109 -25.37 -1.44 1.71
CA GLU A 109 -26.19 -2.29 2.59
C GLU A 109 -25.39 -3.17 3.57
N ASP A 110 -24.06 -3.13 3.55
CA ASP A 110 -23.18 -3.87 4.46
C ASP A 110 -22.53 -2.94 5.51
N LYS A 111 -21.54 -3.45 6.24
CA LYS A 111 -20.72 -2.69 7.18
C LYS A 111 -19.86 -1.70 6.40
N LEU A 112 -19.57 -0.55 7.01
CA LEU A 112 -18.66 0.46 6.44
C LEU A 112 -17.31 -0.08 5.96
N ALA A 113 -16.75 -1.08 6.64
CA ALA A 113 -15.48 -1.67 6.23
C ALA A 113 -15.56 -2.44 4.90
N TYR A 114 -16.77 -2.79 4.44
CA TYR A 114 -17.04 -3.56 3.23
C TYR A 114 -17.63 -2.70 2.12
N ASN A 115 -18.61 -1.87 2.43
CA ASN A 115 -19.24 -0.97 1.46
C ASN A 115 -18.16 -0.21 0.70
N HIS A 116 -18.20 -0.28 -0.63
CA HIS A 116 -17.32 0.48 -1.53
C HIS A 116 -15.84 0.07 -1.51
N GLY A 117 -15.49 -1.01 -0.79
CA GLY A 117 -14.12 -1.44 -0.62
C GLY A 117 -13.63 -2.41 -1.70
N LEU A 118 -12.32 -2.35 -1.99
CA LEU A 118 -11.62 -3.31 -2.84
C LEU A 118 -11.27 -4.57 -2.05
N PHE A 119 -11.75 -5.73 -2.49
CA PHE A 119 -11.46 -7.02 -1.87
C PHE A 119 -10.00 -7.47 -2.03
N TRP A 120 -9.53 -8.24 -1.05
CA TRP A 120 -8.22 -8.86 -1.13
C TRP A 120 -8.16 -9.96 -2.19
N HIS A 121 -6.95 -10.25 -2.66
CA HIS A 121 -6.70 -11.35 -3.59
C HIS A 121 -7.03 -12.73 -2.98
N THR A 122 -7.07 -13.77 -3.83
CA THR A 122 -7.26 -15.15 -3.35
C THR A 122 -6.28 -15.46 -2.22
N VAL A 123 -6.78 -16.01 -1.12
CA VAL A 123 -5.98 -16.27 0.09
C VAL A 123 -4.77 -17.15 -0.25
N HIS A 124 -3.62 -16.77 0.28
CA HIS A 124 -2.34 -17.43 0.01
C HIS A 124 -2.43 -18.96 0.12
N TYR A 125 -1.90 -19.63 -0.90
CA TYR A 125 -1.85 -21.09 -1.01
C TYR A 125 -3.23 -21.80 -0.94
N VAL A 126 -4.32 -21.09 -1.23
CA VAL A 126 -5.67 -21.65 -1.29
C VAL A 126 -6.21 -21.56 -2.71
N ASP A 127 -6.71 -22.68 -3.22
CA ASP A 127 -7.33 -22.73 -4.54
C ASP A 127 -8.58 -21.84 -4.65
N ALA A 128 -8.71 -21.14 -5.78
CA ALA A 128 -9.81 -20.22 -6.08
C ALA A 128 -11.21 -20.85 -5.97
N GLY A 129 -11.35 -22.17 -6.15
CA GLY A 129 -12.59 -22.89 -5.92
C GLY A 129 -13.09 -22.80 -4.47
N LYS A 130 -12.21 -22.49 -3.52
CA LYS A 130 -12.54 -22.23 -2.11
C LYS A 130 -12.50 -20.74 -1.75
N ALA A 131 -11.84 -19.91 -2.56
CA ALA A 131 -11.48 -18.52 -2.28
C ALA A 131 -11.57 -17.65 -3.54
N ASN A 132 -12.79 -17.45 -4.06
CA ASN A 132 -13.01 -16.58 -5.22
C ASN A 132 -12.75 -15.09 -4.89
N HIS A 133 -12.82 -14.23 -5.92
CA HIS A 133 -12.61 -12.77 -5.90
C HIS A 133 -13.19 -11.98 -4.72
N ARG A 134 -14.32 -12.40 -4.12
CA ARG A 134 -14.96 -11.70 -2.99
C ARG A 134 -15.25 -12.59 -1.78
N SER A 135 -14.60 -13.76 -1.66
CA SER A 135 -14.94 -14.74 -0.63
C SER A 135 -13.91 -14.86 0.48
N TYR A 136 -14.42 -15.05 1.70
CA TYR A 136 -13.65 -15.68 2.77
C TYR A 136 -13.53 -17.17 2.45
N PRO A 137 -12.33 -17.75 2.44
CA PRO A 137 -12.24 -19.14 2.08
C PRO A 137 -12.92 -20.03 3.12
N THR A 138 -13.58 -21.09 2.65
CA THR A 138 -14.11 -22.09 3.58
C THR A 138 -12.95 -22.85 4.24
N GLY A 139 -12.88 -22.82 5.57
CA GLY A 139 -11.89 -23.57 6.35
C GLY A 139 -10.56 -22.84 6.62
N THR A 140 -10.43 -21.57 6.25
CA THR A 140 -9.32 -20.71 6.68
C THR A 140 -9.79 -19.28 6.97
N VAL A 141 -8.86 -18.40 7.33
CA VAL A 141 -9.08 -16.97 7.59
C VAL A 141 -8.53 -16.14 6.43
N GLY A 142 -9.10 -14.97 6.19
CA GLY A 142 -8.63 -14.04 5.16
C GLY A 142 -9.71 -13.69 4.14
N GLY A 143 -9.57 -12.54 3.50
CA GLY A 143 -10.53 -11.98 2.56
C GLY A 143 -11.22 -10.71 3.07
N GLY A 144 -12.08 -10.15 2.22
CA GLY A 144 -12.78 -8.89 2.46
C GLY A 144 -11.94 -7.65 2.11
N PRO A 145 -12.58 -6.47 2.04
CA PRO A 145 -11.86 -5.24 1.78
C PRO A 145 -10.94 -4.82 2.93
N CYS A 146 -9.77 -4.31 2.59
CA CYS A 146 -8.79 -3.85 3.56
C CYS A 146 -7.95 -2.70 3.00
N ALA A 147 -7.67 -1.67 3.81
CA ALA A 147 -6.79 -0.58 3.42
C ALA A 147 -5.38 -1.06 3.04
N GLU A 148 -4.96 -2.22 3.55
CA GLU A 148 -3.71 -2.89 3.19
C GLU A 148 -3.65 -3.35 1.72
N HIS A 149 -4.76 -3.29 1.00
CA HIS A 149 -4.92 -3.67 -0.41
C HIS A 149 -5.79 -2.64 -1.18
N ALA A 150 -5.69 -1.36 -0.83
CA ALA A 150 -6.40 -0.30 -1.53
C ALA A 150 -5.54 0.26 -2.67
N TYR A 151 -5.90 -0.02 -3.93
CA TYR A 151 -5.17 0.40 -5.12
C TYR A 151 -6.08 1.13 -6.09
N ALA A 152 -5.84 2.44 -6.30
CA ALA A 152 -6.69 3.27 -7.14
C ALA A 152 -5.92 4.09 -8.20
N ARG A 153 -4.59 4.03 -8.20
CA ARG A 153 -3.78 4.90 -9.06
C ARG A 153 -3.80 4.43 -10.50
N GLY A 154 -3.80 3.11 -10.72
CA GLY A 154 -4.00 2.53 -12.05
C GLY A 154 -5.36 2.87 -12.65
N LEU A 155 -6.43 2.81 -11.84
CA LEU A 155 -7.78 3.20 -12.25
C LEU A 155 -7.86 4.70 -12.60
N MET A 156 -7.24 5.56 -11.78
CA MET A 156 -7.13 6.99 -12.09
C MET A 156 -6.39 7.23 -13.42
N LEU A 157 -5.27 6.54 -13.64
CA LEU A 157 -4.51 6.63 -14.89
C LEU A 157 -5.39 6.20 -16.09
N TYR A 158 -6.16 5.13 -15.94
CA TYR A 158 -7.08 4.68 -16.99
C TYR A 158 -8.10 5.77 -17.36
N TYR A 159 -8.70 6.43 -16.37
CA TYR A 159 -9.58 7.57 -16.61
C TYR A 159 -8.86 8.70 -17.37
N TYR A 160 -7.64 9.07 -16.98
CA TYR A 160 -6.90 10.11 -17.72
C TYR A 160 -6.57 9.72 -19.17
N LEU A 161 -6.38 8.43 -19.46
CA LEU A 161 -6.11 7.96 -20.81
C LEU A 161 -7.36 7.86 -21.69
N THR A 162 -8.54 7.63 -21.09
CA THR A 162 -9.75 7.22 -21.82
C THR A 162 -10.95 8.17 -21.66
N GLY A 163 -11.00 8.96 -20.59
CA GLY A 163 -12.17 9.72 -20.19
C GLY A 163 -13.33 8.86 -19.66
N CYS A 164 -13.08 7.61 -19.24
CA CYS A 164 -14.13 6.71 -18.77
C CYS A 164 -14.67 7.13 -17.39
N GLU A 165 -15.81 7.82 -17.37
CA GLU A 165 -16.44 8.32 -16.13
C GLU A 165 -16.79 7.21 -15.13
N ALA A 166 -17.18 6.02 -15.59
CA ALA A 166 -17.45 4.90 -14.68
C ALA A 166 -16.23 4.56 -13.82
N ILE A 167 -15.03 4.55 -14.41
CA ILE A 167 -13.79 4.28 -13.67
C ILE A 167 -13.40 5.46 -12.77
N ARG A 168 -13.72 6.69 -13.18
CA ARG A 168 -13.57 7.86 -12.31
C ARG A 168 -14.41 7.72 -11.03
N GLU A 169 -15.66 7.28 -11.16
CA GLU A 169 -16.57 7.05 -10.03
C GLU A 169 -16.00 6.01 -9.05
N VAL A 170 -15.46 4.89 -9.56
CA VAL A 170 -14.82 3.85 -8.74
C VAL A 170 -13.66 4.40 -7.91
N VAL A 171 -12.81 5.26 -8.48
CA VAL A 171 -11.68 5.86 -7.73
C VAL A 171 -12.18 6.79 -6.62
N VAL A 172 -13.20 7.59 -6.90
CA VAL A 172 -13.82 8.50 -5.93
C VAL A 172 -14.46 7.70 -4.80
N GLU A 173 -15.18 6.63 -5.15
CA GLU A 173 -15.82 5.69 -4.24
C GLU A 173 -14.79 5.03 -3.31
N LEU A 174 -13.65 4.56 -3.83
CA LEU A 174 -12.55 4.03 -3.01
C LEU A 174 -11.95 5.09 -2.07
N GLY A 175 -11.82 6.33 -2.53
CA GLY A 175 -11.40 7.45 -1.68
C GLY A 175 -12.36 7.70 -0.52
N ASP A 176 -13.67 7.75 -0.81
CA ASP A 176 -14.71 7.93 0.19
C ASP A 176 -14.82 6.74 1.14
N TRP A 177 -14.60 5.52 0.64
CA TRP A 177 -14.48 4.33 1.48
C TRP A 177 -13.35 4.48 2.49
N VAL A 178 -12.13 4.86 2.06
CA VAL A 178 -11.00 5.09 2.98
C VAL A 178 -11.32 6.16 4.03
N LEU A 179 -12.05 7.23 3.65
CA LEU A 179 -12.51 8.22 4.62
C LEU A 179 -13.46 7.59 5.66
N SER A 180 -14.42 6.78 5.20
CA SER A 180 -15.45 6.13 6.02
C SER A 180 -14.89 5.06 6.96
N LEU A 181 -13.77 4.41 6.58
CA LEU A 181 -13.10 3.42 7.43
C LEU A 181 -12.82 3.98 8.82
N GLU A 182 -12.53 5.27 8.95
CA GLU A 182 -12.22 5.93 10.21
C GLU A 182 -13.45 6.31 11.04
N ASP A 183 -14.67 6.25 10.50
CA ASP A 183 -15.87 6.68 11.21
C ASP A 183 -16.28 5.71 12.32
N GLY A 184 -15.81 5.99 13.53
CA GLY A 184 -16.20 5.26 14.73
C GLY A 184 -17.69 5.39 15.08
N SER A 185 -18.36 6.46 14.66
CA SER A 185 -19.75 6.72 15.04
C SER A 185 -20.74 5.72 14.42
N ALA A 186 -20.35 5.09 13.31
CA ALA A 186 -21.15 4.11 12.59
C ALA A 186 -20.84 2.65 12.99
N THR A 187 -19.91 2.41 13.92
CA THR A 187 -19.62 1.05 14.39
C THR A 187 -20.52 0.63 15.57
N PRO A 188 -20.60 -0.67 15.90
CA PRO A 188 -21.27 -1.13 17.13
C PRO A 188 -20.66 -0.55 18.42
N PHE A 189 -19.41 -0.07 18.39
CA PHE A 189 -18.73 0.53 19.54
C PHE A 189 -19.12 1.99 19.81
N ARG A 190 -19.95 2.60 18.96
CA ARG A 190 -20.38 4.01 19.09
C ARG A 190 -20.97 4.37 20.45
N TRP A 191 -21.59 3.43 21.15
CA TRP A 191 -22.16 3.68 22.49
C TRP A 191 -21.09 3.83 23.57
N LEU A 192 -19.85 3.43 23.28
CA LEU A 192 -18.73 3.49 24.21
C LEU A 192 -17.67 4.48 23.74
N SER A 193 -17.43 4.64 22.43
CA SER A 193 -16.44 5.58 21.89
C SER A 193 -16.81 5.99 20.47
N TRP A 194 -16.60 7.26 20.12
CA TRP A 194 -16.68 7.79 18.74
C TRP A 194 -15.30 8.04 18.13
N ALA A 195 -14.23 7.60 18.81
CA ALA A 195 -12.86 7.77 18.31
C ALA A 195 -12.68 7.06 16.96
N PRO A 196 -11.69 7.48 16.14
CA PRO A 196 -11.42 6.83 14.87
C PRO A 196 -11.11 5.35 15.03
N THR A 197 -11.54 4.54 14.07
CA THR A 197 -11.41 3.07 14.14
C THR A 197 -9.96 2.62 14.06
N GLY A 198 -9.13 3.31 13.25
CA GLY A 198 -7.77 2.89 12.92
C GLY A 198 -7.68 1.92 11.73
N LEU A 199 -8.79 1.63 11.05
CA LEU A 199 -8.82 0.64 9.96
C LEU A 199 -7.99 1.08 8.74
N SER A 200 -7.90 2.39 8.46
CA SER A 200 -7.07 2.89 7.35
C SER A 200 -5.58 2.92 7.67
N SER A 201 -5.21 2.80 8.96
CA SER A 201 -3.82 2.88 9.42
C SER A 201 -3.30 1.58 10.04
N ALA A 202 -4.10 0.51 10.10
CA ALA A 202 -3.65 -0.78 10.63
C ALA A 202 -2.70 -1.47 9.63
N SER A 203 -1.65 -2.14 10.10
CA SER A 203 -0.80 -2.95 9.21
C SER A 203 -0.29 -4.23 9.88
N GLY A 204 -0.54 -5.37 9.25
CA GLY A 204 -0.22 -6.74 9.70
C GLY A 204 -1.01 -7.18 10.93
N THR A 205 -1.28 -6.27 11.85
CA THR A 205 -2.10 -6.48 13.04
C THR A 205 -3.04 -5.30 13.25
N PRO A 206 -4.21 -5.49 13.90
CA PRO A 206 -5.15 -4.40 14.19
C PRO A 206 -4.60 -3.28 15.08
N ASP A 207 -3.45 -3.51 15.72
CA ASP A 207 -2.90 -2.67 16.77
C ASP A 207 -1.64 -1.90 16.36
N TYR A 208 -1.05 -2.25 15.22
CA TYR A 208 0.11 -1.57 14.68
C TYR A 208 -0.36 -0.45 13.75
N HIS A 209 -0.02 0.79 14.13
CA HIS A 209 -0.34 2.01 13.40
C HIS A 209 0.93 2.84 13.14
N GLY A 210 2.02 2.16 12.81
CA GLY A 210 3.25 2.77 12.33
C GLY A 210 3.27 2.84 10.79
N PRO A 211 4.43 3.17 10.18
CA PRO A 211 4.55 3.20 8.73
C PRO A 211 4.35 1.78 8.18
N GLY A 212 3.31 1.59 7.36
CA GLY A 212 3.04 0.28 6.77
C GLY A 212 2.07 0.27 5.60
N ARG A 213 1.71 -0.93 5.15
CA ARG A 213 0.95 -1.14 3.91
C ARG A 213 -0.44 -0.50 3.95
N GLY A 214 -1.15 -0.60 5.08
CA GLY A 214 -2.46 0.03 5.28
C GLY A 214 -2.44 1.54 5.05
N PRO A 215 -1.69 2.32 5.86
CA PRO A 215 -1.63 3.77 5.66
C PRO A 215 -0.97 4.17 4.35
N GLY A 216 -0.06 3.37 3.78
CA GLY A 216 0.56 3.66 2.49
C GLY A 216 -0.44 3.58 1.33
N ASN A 217 -1.14 2.46 1.21
CA ASN A 217 -2.16 2.24 0.18
C ASN A 217 -3.39 3.15 0.37
N ALA A 218 -3.81 3.39 1.62
CA ALA A 218 -4.84 4.38 1.94
C ALA A 218 -4.42 5.79 1.47
N SER A 219 -3.16 6.19 1.72
CA SER A 219 -2.66 7.50 1.28
C SER A 219 -2.64 7.61 -0.24
N GLU A 220 -2.15 6.61 -0.97
CA GLU A 220 -2.17 6.59 -2.44
C GLU A 220 -3.60 6.66 -3.00
N THR A 221 -4.54 5.95 -2.39
CA THR A 221 -5.96 5.97 -2.80
C THR A 221 -6.57 7.36 -2.60
N LEU A 222 -6.31 7.99 -1.45
CA LEU A 222 -6.76 9.35 -1.17
C LEU A 222 -6.12 10.38 -2.12
N LEU A 223 -4.82 10.24 -2.41
CA LEU A 223 -4.15 11.12 -3.37
C LEU A 223 -4.72 10.98 -4.79
N ALA A 224 -5.03 9.75 -5.22
CA ALA A 224 -5.68 9.53 -6.51
C ALA A 224 -7.08 10.20 -6.57
N ALA A 225 -7.88 10.05 -5.52
CA ALA A 225 -9.18 10.73 -5.44
C ALA A 225 -9.03 12.26 -5.40
N PHE A 226 -8.03 12.79 -4.68
CA PHE A 226 -7.71 14.21 -4.66
C PHE A 226 -7.34 14.74 -6.06
N GLU A 227 -6.42 14.08 -6.75
CA GLU A 227 -5.95 14.50 -8.08
C GLU A 227 -7.11 14.53 -9.10
N LEU A 228 -8.10 13.64 -8.98
CA LEU A 228 -9.29 13.61 -9.86
C LEU A 228 -10.36 14.67 -9.56
N THR A 229 -10.48 15.07 -8.29
CA THR A 229 -11.63 15.85 -7.81
C THR A 229 -11.25 17.27 -7.37
N GLY A 230 -10.01 17.46 -6.94
CA GLY A 230 -9.57 18.66 -6.22
C GLY A 230 -10.15 18.80 -4.80
N ASP A 231 -10.90 17.81 -4.30
CA ASP A 231 -11.55 17.90 -2.99
C ASP A 231 -10.54 17.72 -1.84
N ARG A 232 -10.36 18.78 -1.05
CA ARG A 232 -9.37 18.86 0.02
C ARG A 232 -9.57 17.83 1.12
N LYS A 233 -10.78 17.27 1.31
CA LYS A 233 -11.03 16.25 2.33
C LYS A 233 -10.08 15.05 2.22
N TYR A 234 -9.65 14.71 1.00
CA TYR A 234 -8.78 13.58 0.75
C TYR A 234 -7.33 13.87 1.19
N ILE A 235 -6.74 14.99 0.75
CA ILE A 235 -5.37 15.36 1.13
C ILE A 235 -5.26 15.70 2.62
N GLU A 236 -6.29 16.31 3.20
CA GLU A 236 -6.37 16.55 4.65
C GLU A 236 -6.36 15.23 5.43
N ARG A 237 -7.03 14.18 4.93
CA ARG A 237 -6.94 12.85 5.55
C ARG A 237 -5.55 12.22 5.39
N VAL A 238 -4.86 12.42 4.27
CA VAL A 238 -3.45 11.98 4.11
C VAL A 238 -2.57 12.63 5.19
N GLU A 239 -2.75 13.94 5.42
CA GLU A 239 -2.03 14.68 6.47
C GLU A 239 -2.34 14.12 7.88
N GLU A 240 -3.61 13.84 8.19
CA GLU A 240 -4.01 13.20 9.45
C GLU A 240 -3.38 11.81 9.65
N LEU A 241 -3.34 10.99 8.60
CA LEU A 241 -2.70 9.68 8.63
C LEU A 241 -1.19 9.81 8.82
N MET A 242 -0.56 10.79 8.17
CA MET A 242 0.86 11.05 8.31
C MET A 242 1.25 11.32 9.77
N TYR A 243 0.57 12.24 10.45
CA TYR A 243 0.82 12.53 11.87
C TYR A 243 0.55 11.33 12.79
N ARG A 244 -0.26 10.37 12.36
CA ARG A 244 -0.56 9.16 13.12
C ARG A 244 0.60 8.15 13.06
N VAL A 245 1.17 7.96 11.88
CA VAL A 245 1.97 6.76 11.58
C VAL A 245 3.48 7.00 11.57
N ILE A 246 3.94 8.24 11.38
CA ILE A 246 5.37 8.57 11.29
C ILE A 246 5.68 9.88 12.02
N ASP A 247 6.85 10.00 12.64
CA ASP A 247 7.31 11.22 13.31
C ASP A 247 8.82 11.44 13.06
N PRO A 248 9.28 12.68 12.87
CA PRO A 248 10.70 12.95 12.63
C PRO A 248 11.58 12.73 13.88
N ARG A 249 10.98 12.39 15.03
CA ARG A 249 11.68 12.02 16.27
C ARG A 249 11.57 10.53 16.58
N ASP A 250 11.12 9.71 15.63
CA ASP A 250 11.03 8.27 15.81
C ASP A 250 12.42 7.67 16.14
N ASP A 251 12.45 6.81 17.16
CA ASP A 251 13.59 5.93 17.43
C ASP A 251 13.50 4.73 16.49
N LEU A 252 14.18 4.83 15.36
CA LEU A 252 14.05 3.89 14.25
C LEU A 252 14.63 2.50 14.58
N ASP A 253 15.64 2.44 15.45
CA ASP A 253 16.17 1.16 15.92
C ASP A 253 15.13 0.46 16.83
N ALA A 254 14.41 1.22 17.66
CA ALA A 254 13.33 0.67 18.50
C ALA A 254 12.08 0.24 17.73
N LEU A 255 11.93 0.63 16.45
CA LEU A 255 10.82 0.21 15.59
C LEU A 255 11.02 -1.18 14.96
N ASP A 256 12.22 -1.78 15.11
CA ASP A 256 12.58 -3.09 14.56
C ASP A 256 12.41 -3.16 13.03
N LEU A 257 12.74 -2.09 12.31
CA LEU A 257 12.47 -1.96 10.87
C LEU A 257 13.19 -3.00 9.99
N LEU A 258 14.30 -3.56 10.47
CA LEU A 258 15.05 -4.62 9.76
C LEU A 258 14.42 -6.02 9.92
N ASN A 259 13.36 -6.17 10.71
CA ASN A 259 12.55 -7.37 10.75
C ASN A 259 11.72 -7.45 9.47
N ALA A 260 12.33 -7.96 8.41
CA ALA A 260 11.80 -7.94 7.06
C ALA A 260 10.36 -8.45 6.99
N GLU A 261 10.07 -9.63 7.54
CA GLU A 261 8.74 -10.25 7.54
C GLU A 261 7.64 -9.34 8.11
N TRP A 262 7.94 -8.66 9.22
CA TRP A 262 6.94 -7.88 9.95
C TRP A 262 6.98 -6.39 9.67
N ARG A 263 7.98 -5.89 8.95
CA ARG A 263 8.19 -4.45 8.77
C ARG A 263 8.51 -3.99 7.36
N TRP A 264 8.79 -4.87 6.39
CA TRP A 264 9.17 -4.47 5.01
C TRP A 264 8.28 -3.38 4.40
N TYR A 265 6.99 -3.39 4.76
CA TYR A 265 5.98 -2.46 4.28
C TYR A 265 6.18 -1.00 4.72
N TYR A 266 7.13 -0.70 5.60
CA TYR A 266 7.45 0.70 5.92
C TYR A 266 7.98 1.44 4.69
N ASN A 267 8.69 0.72 3.79
CA ASN A 267 9.14 1.24 2.50
C ASN A 267 7.97 1.66 1.61
N LEU A 268 6.88 0.88 1.60
CA LEU A 268 5.66 1.22 0.86
C LEU A 268 5.05 2.54 1.36
N TYR A 269 4.97 2.71 2.68
CA TYR A 269 4.49 3.97 3.24
C TYR A 269 5.41 5.16 2.89
N LEU A 270 6.74 4.97 2.91
CA LEU A 270 7.68 6.03 2.53
C LEU A 270 7.58 6.40 1.04
N GLN A 271 7.28 5.45 0.14
CA GLN A 271 6.95 5.77 -1.25
C GLN A 271 5.70 6.66 -1.33
N ALA A 272 4.65 6.32 -0.59
CA ALA A 272 3.42 7.13 -0.54
C ALA A 272 3.68 8.53 0.05
N LEU A 273 4.54 8.64 1.06
CA LEU A 273 4.96 9.91 1.61
C LEU A 273 5.74 10.75 0.57
N GLY A 274 6.64 10.14 -0.19
CA GLY A 274 7.32 10.79 -1.31
C GLY A 274 6.34 11.32 -2.37
N ARG A 275 5.31 10.54 -2.70
CA ARG A 275 4.24 10.96 -3.61
C ARG A 275 3.42 12.13 -3.06
N TYR A 276 3.04 12.11 -1.79
CA TYR A 276 2.37 13.22 -1.13
C TYR A 276 3.20 14.52 -1.22
N LEU A 277 4.51 14.45 -0.97
CA LEU A 277 5.39 15.61 -1.08
C LEU A 277 5.44 16.18 -2.50
N GLU A 278 5.44 15.32 -3.53
CA GLU A 278 5.35 15.79 -4.92
C GLU A 278 4.01 16.48 -5.21
N VAL A 279 2.89 15.95 -4.69
CA VAL A 279 1.58 16.60 -4.83
C VAL A 279 1.59 17.99 -4.17
N LYS A 280 2.17 18.12 -2.96
CA LYS A 280 2.31 19.43 -2.29
C LYS A 280 3.19 20.39 -3.09
N VAL A 281 4.28 19.92 -3.69
CA VAL A 281 5.13 20.73 -4.59
C VAL A 281 4.34 21.20 -5.82
N ASP A 282 3.56 20.32 -6.44
CA ASP A 282 2.74 20.65 -7.62
C ASP A 282 1.64 21.68 -7.28
N LEU A 283 1.10 21.65 -6.07
CA LEU A 283 0.18 22.66 -5.54
C LEU A 283 0.85 23.98 -5.12
N GLY A 284 2.19 24.00 -5.01
CA GLY A 284 2.93 25.12 -4.42
C GLY A 284 2.74 25.25 -2.90
N GLU A 285 2.25 24.21 -2.22
CA GLU A 285 1.96 24.20 -0.79
C GLU A 285 3.18 23.74 0.02
N ILE A 286 4.17 24.61 0.16
CA ILE A 286 5.39 24.35 0.93
C ILE A 286 5.21 24.77 2.40
N ASP A 287 4.20 24.18 3.05
CA ASP A 287 3.68 24.54 4.38
C ASP A 287 4.25 23.66 5.53
N GLN A 288 3.64 23.74 6.72
CA GLN A 288 4.06 22.96 7.90
C GLN A 288 3.89 21.45 7.67
N GLN A 289 2.86 21.03 6.95
CA GLN A 289 2.59 19.63 6.66
C GLN A 289 3.59 19.08 5.65
N TYR A 290 3.93 19.86 4.61
CA TYR A 290 5.05 19.54 3.73
C TYR A 290 6.38 19.46 4.51
N ALA A 291 6.66 20.44 5.38
CA ALA A 291 7.87 20.46 6.20
C ALA A 291 7.95 19.24 7.14
N TYR A 292 6.84 18.81 7.72
CA TYR A 292 6.75 17.61 8.56
C TYR A 292 7.02 16.34 7.77
N GLY A 293 6.30 16.13 6.66
CA GLY A 293 6.48 14.95 5.81
C GLY A 293 7.90 14.85 5.26
N ARG A 294 8.48 15.97 4.83
CA ARG A 294 9.89 16.06 4.42
C ARG A 294 10.83 15.63 5.55
N ALA A 295 10.65 16.16 6.76
CA ALA A 295 11.50 15.81 7.90
C ALA A 295 11.43 14.30 8.22
N CYS A 296 10.24 13.72 8.18
CA CYS A 296 10.03 12.27 8.33
C CYS A 296 10.76 11.47 7.26
N LEU A 297 10.55 11.79 5.97
CA LEU A 297 11.17 11.07 4.86
C LEU A 297 12.70 11.12 4.94
N VAL A 298 13.27 12.30 5.21
CA VAL A 298 14.73 12.47 5.33
C VAL A 298 15.28 11.71 6.53
N HIS A 299 14.60 11.74 7.69
CA HIS A 299 15.01 10.99 8.89
C HIS A 299 15.10 9.49 8.62
N TYR A 300 14.04 8.92 8.04
CA TYR A 300 13.99 7.50 7.70
C TYR A 300 15.01 7.13 6.61
N ALA A 301 15.10 7.90 5.52
CA ALA A 301 16.07 7.63 4.46
C ALA A 301 17.52 7.73 4.95
N THR A 302 17.82 8.64 5.89
CA THR A 302 19.15 8.73 6.51
C THR A 302 19.50 7.47 7.28
N TRP A 303 18.56 6.94 8.07
CA TRP A 303 18.74 5.67 8.76
C TRP A 303 18.85 4.48 7.80
N MET A 304 18.02 4.45 6.75
CA MET A 304 18.11 3.42 5.70
C MET A 304 19.48 3.41 5.01
N ALA A 305 20.07 4.59 4.77
CA ALA A 305 21.39 4.67 4.15
C ALA A 305 22.47 3.94 4.96
N ASP A 306 22.37 3.95 6.29
CA ASP A 306 23.30 3.30 7.21
C ASP A 306 22.94 1.82 7.50
N LYS A 307 21.65 1.49 7.58
CA LYS A 307 21.18 0.20 8.12
C LYS A 307 20.64 -0.79 7.11
N GLU A 308 20.05 -0.32 6.01
CA GLU A 308 19.37 -1.22 5.06
C GLU A 308 20.36 -2.02 4.20
N TYR A 309 19.92 -3.20 3.81
CA TYR A 309 20.66 -4.14 2.97
C TYR A 309 19.67 -4.93 2.08
N PRO A 310 20.11 -5.49 0.92
CA PRO A 310 19.27 -6.33 0.08
C PRO A 310 18.66 -7.48 0.88
N TYR A 311 17.37 -7.74 0.74
CA TYR A 311 16.69 -8.70 1.63
C TYR A 311 17.29 -10.10 1.56
N LEU A 312 17.77 -10.52 0.38
CA LEU A 312 18.37 -11.84 0.16
C LEU A 312 19.82 -11.97 0.64
N ASP A 313 20.44 -10.92 1.20
CA ASP A 313 21.72 -11.04 1.91
C ASP A 313 21.55 -11.77 3.26
N ARG A 314 20.33 -11.81 3.79
CA ARG A 314 19.97 -12.55 5.02
C ARG A 314 18.71 -13.41 4.80
N PRO A 315 18.80 -14.45 3.97
CA PRO A 315 17.63 -15.28 3.68
C PRO A 315 17.14 -16.07 4.89
N GLU A 316 17.98 -16.27 5.91
CA GLU A 316 17.66 -17.04 7.12
C GLU A 316 16.62 -16.40 8.04
N ILE A 317 16.34 -15.11 7.88
CA ILE A 317 15.29 -14.40 8.64
C ILE A 317 13.95 -14.35 7.89
N LEU A 318 13.89 -14.89 6.67
CA LEU A 318 12.71 -14.90 5.82
C LEU A 318 12.02 -16.26 5.92
N GLU A 319 10.69 -16.25 5.95
CA GLU A 319 9.87 -17.46 5.87
C GLU A 319 10.04 -18.12 4.49
N TYR A 320 10.03 -17.30 3.43
CA TYR A 320 10.23 -17.73 2.05
C TYR A 320 11.16 -16.77 1.30
N PRO A 321 12.47 -17.10 1.15
CA PRO A 321 13.45 -16.26 0.45
C PRO A 321 13.29 -16.36 -1.08
N THR A 322 12.22 -15.75 -1.60
CA THR A 322 11.81 -15.75 -3.01
C THR A 322 12.24 -14.49 -3.76
N GLU A 323 12.06 -14.50 -5.08
CA GLU A 323 12.25 -13.35 -5.97
C GLU A 323 11.40 -12.13 -5.58
N THR A 324 10.31 -12.33 -4.84
CA THR A 324 9.51 -11.23 -4.28
C THR A 324 10.39 -10.31 -3.44
N TRP A 325 11.28 -10.84 -2.61
CA TRP A 325 12.14 -10.05 -1.75
C TRP A 325 13.16 -9.23 -2.55
N ALA A 326 13.78 -9.82 -3.56
CA ALA A 326 14.65 -9.10 -4.48
C ALA A 326 13.88 -7.96 -5.20
N ALA A 327 12.64 -8.20 -5.64
CA ALA A 327 11.82 -7.16 -6.27
C ALA A 327 11.39 -6.05 -5.29
N GLN A 328 11.13 -6.38 -4.02
CA GLN A 328 10.80 -5.39 -2.98
C GLN A 328 11.94 -4.40 -2.71
N ASP A 329 13.20 -4.77 -2.95
CA ASP A 329 14.34 -3.86 -2.80
C ASP A 329 14.26 -2.63 -3.73
N LEU A 330 13.51 -2.70 -4.85
CA LEU A 330 13.23 -1.53 -5.69
C LEU A 330 12.46 -0.43 -4.95
N ARG A 331 11.66 -0.77 -3.94
CA ARG A 331 11.00 0.25 -3.10
C ARG A 331 12.02 1.09 -2.35
N LYS A 332 13.10 0.48 -1.85
CA LYS A 332 14.20 1.19 -1.18
C LYS A 332 14.84 2.18 -2.15
N SER A 333 15.07 1.77 -3.39
CA SER A 333 15.58 2.65 -4.45
C SER A 333 14.70 3.89 -4.64
N GLU A 334 13.39 3.70 -4.77
CA GLU A 334 12.46 4.84 -4.94
C GLU A 334 12.38 5.75 -3.72
N VAL A 335 12.40 5.20 -2.49
CA VAL A 335 12.45 6.01 -1.27
C VAL A 335 13.66 6.93 -1.28
N PHE A 336 14.84 6.43 -1.65
CA PHE A 336 16.04 7.24 -1.77
C PHE A 336 15.91 8.33 -2.84
N HIS A 337 15.29 8.03 -3.98
CA HIS A 337 15.07 9.03 -5.02
C HIS A 337 14.17 10.18 -4.56
N TYR A 338 13.07 9.88 -3.87
CA TYR A 338 12.23 10.93 -3.28
C TYR A 338 13.01 11.73 -2.24
N ALA A 339 13.71 11.06 -1.32
CA ALA A 339 14.47 11.73 -0.26
C ALA A 339 15.58 12.63 -0.79
N ALA A 340 16.29 12.22 -1.86
CA ALA A 340 17.40 12.95 -2.47
C ALA A 340 17.00 14.37 -2.94
N ARG A 341 15.74 14.57 -3.33
CA ARG A 341 15.22 15.87 -3.76
C ARG A 341 15.10 16.88 -2.62
N HIS A 342 15.06 16.42 -1.38
CA HIS A 342 14.74 17.26 -0.23
C HIS A 342 15.95 17.60 0.66
N VAL A 343 17.16 17.19 0.30
CA VAL A 343 18.37 17.34 1.13
C VAL A 343 19.45 18.17 0.42
N ASP A 344 20.52 18.53 1.14
CA ASP A 344 21.69 19.21 0.57
C ASP A 344 22.53 18.31 -0.35
N SER A 345 23.57 18.86 -0.97
CA SER A 345 24.36 18.16 -2.01
C SER A 345 25.08 16.90 -1.52
N ASP A 346 25.53 16.87 -0.26
CA ASP A 346 26.33 15.75 0.24
C ASP A 346 25.43 14.58 0.58
N LEU A 347 24.37 14.83 1.35
CA LEU A 347 23.40 13.78 1.67
C LEU A 347 22.61 13.32 0.43
N ARG A 348 22.36 14.23 -0.52
CA ARG A 348 21.74 13.88 -1.82
C ARG A 348 22.58 12.85 -2.57
N ARG A 349 23.91 13.04 -2.61
CA ARG A 349 24.80 12.09 -3.27
C ARG A 349 24.73 10.72 -2.62
N THR A 350 24.77 10.66 -1.28
CA THR A 350 24.61 9.41 -0.54
C THR A 350 23.30 8.71 -0.90
N PHE A 351 22.18 9.43 -0.91
CA PHE A 351 20.89 8.84 -1.28
C PHE A 351 20.86 8.38 -2.74
N GLN A 352 21.45 9.13 -3.68
CA GLN A 352 21.55 8.70 -5.08
C GLN A 352 22.38 7.43 -5.23
N GLU A 353 23.53 7.33 -4.54
CA GLU A 353 24.37 6.14 -4.53
C GLU A 353 23.65 4.93 -3.95
N ARG A 354 22.94 5.11 -2.83
CA ARG A 354 22.13 4.03 -2.22
C ARG A 354 20.93 3.65 -3.10
N GLY A 355 20.27 4.62 -3.71
CA GLY A 355 19.18 4.39 -4.66
C GLY A 355 19.63 3.57 -5.87
N ALA A 356 20.79 3.90 -6.44
CA ALA A 356 21.39 3.13 -7.53
C ALA A 356 21.83 1.73 -7.10
N TYR A 357 22.42 1.60 -5.92
CA TYR A 357 22.82 0.31 -5.35
C TYR A 357 21.62 -0.65 -5.27
N PHE A 358 20.53 -0.28 -4.58
CA PHE A 358 19.36 -1.16 -4.46
C PHE A 358 18.69 -1.48 -5.79
N PHE A 359 18.68 -0.53 -6.74
CA PHE A 359 18.17 -0.77 -8.08
C PHE A 359 18.98 -1.86 -8.80
N HIS A 360 20.30 -1.71 -8.85
CA HIS A 360 21.17 -2.64 -9.57
C HIS A 360 21.25 -4.01 -8.90
N GLU A 361 21.32 -4.08 -7.57
CA GLU A 361 21.30 -5.35 -6.83
C GLU A 361 20.00 -6.13 -7.08
N SER A 362 18.85 -5.45 -7.02
CA SER A 362 17.55 -6.05 -7.31
C SER A 362 17.48 -6.61 -8.73
N VAL A 363 17.81 -5.80 -9.74
CA VAL A 363 17.77 -6.20 -11.15
C VAL A 363 18.76 -7.32 -11.45
N SER A 364 19.98 -7.25 -10.92
CA SER A 364 21.00 -8.28 -11.12
C SER A 364 20.54 -9.61 -10.52
N THR A 365 20.09 -9.59 -9.26
CA THR A 365 19.61 -10.78 -8.57
C THR A 365 18.44 -11.42 -9.32
N LEU A 366 17.42 -10.64 -9.69
CA LEU A 366 16.25 -11.13 -10.42
C LEU A 366 16.60 -11.69 -11.80
N SER A 367 17.60 -11.13 -12.47
CA SER A 367 18.03 -11.61 -13.79
C SER A 367 18.58 -13.05 -13.76
N GLU A 368 19.10 -13.47 -12.61
CA GLU A 368 19.64 -14.82 -12.39
C GLU A 368 18.58 -15.81 -11.88
N MET A 369 17.43 -15.34 -11.40
CA MET A 369 16.39 -16.19 -10.82
C MET A 369 15.49 -16.78 -11.91
N PRO A 370 15.34 -18.12 -11.99
CA PRO A 370 14.47 -18.76 -12.98
C PRO A 370 12.99 -18.42 -12.75
N THR A 371 12.61 -18.07 -11.51
CA THR A 371 11.25 -17.73 -11.08
C THR A 371 10.91 -16.25 -11.19
N ALA A 372 11.82 -15.40 -11.69
CA ALA A 372 11.57 -13.95 -11.84
C ALA A 372 10.41 -13.61 -12.80
N HIS A 373 9.89 -14.60 -13.53
CA HIS A 373 8.73 -14.47 -14.41
C HIS A 373 7.38 -14.62 -13.68
N PHE A 374 7.36 -14.89 -12.37
CA PHE A 374 6.12 -14.96 -11.62
C PHE A 374 5.40 -13.60 -11.57
N CYS A 375 4.08 -13.62 -11.40
CA CYS A 375 3.25 -12.42 -11.42
C CYS A 375 3.67 -11.41 -10.33
N ARG A 376 3.99 -11.90 -9.12
CA ARG A 376 4.35 -11.05 -7.98
C ARG A 376 5.60 -10.19 -8.18
N PRO A 377 6.79 -10.74 -8.54
CA PRO A 377 7.95 -9.90 -8.83
C PRO A 377 7.73 -9.00 -10.05
N LEU A 378 6.99 -9.44 -11.08
CA LEU A 378 6.66 -8.62 -12.24
C LEU A 378 5.80 -7.40 -11.85
N ALA A 379 4.78 -7.57 -11.02
CA ALA A 379 3.96 -6.47 -10.53
C ALA A 379 4.77 -5.45 -9.72
N LEU A 380 5.72 -5.92 -8.90
CA LEU A 380 6.65 -5.04 -8.17
C LEU A 380 7.61 -4.30 -9.11
N LEU A 381 8.17 -4.97 -10.11
CA LEU A 381 9.02 -4.38 -11.15
C LEU A 381 8.28 -3.37 -12.02
N LEU A 382 6.99 -3.59 -12.29
CA LEU A 382 6.16 -2.67 -13.04
C LEU A 382 5.75 -1.46 -12.18
N GLY A 383 5.43 -1.69 -10.91
CA GLY A 383 5.06 -0.63 -9.97
C GLY A 383 6.24 0.24 -9.54
N CYS A 384 7.44 -0.32 -9.45
CA CYS A 384 8.66 0.33 -8.95
C CYS A 384 9.76 0.35 -10.01
N GLY A 385 10.68 1.32 -9.94
CA GLY A 385 11.88 1.34 -10.79
C GLY A 385 11.68 2.00 -12.16
N GLN A 386 10.45 2.11 -12.65
CA GLN A 386 10.11 2.91 -13.85
C GLN A 386 10.52 4.39 -13.78
N SER A 387 10.69 4.90 -12.55
CA SER A 387 11.11 6.27 -12.27
C SER A 387 12.63 6.44 -12.19
N TYR A 388 13.40 5.34 -12.15
CA TYR A 388 14.85 5.34 -11.94
C TYR A 388 15.60 6.26 -12.90
N ASP A 389 15.40 6.07 -14.21
CA ASP A 389 16.10 6.87 -15.21
C ASP A 389 15.74 8.35 -15.16
N TRP A 390 14.51 8.67 -14.77
CA TRP A 390 14.10 10.06 -14.59
C TRP A 390 14.87 10.70 -13.44
N PHE A 391 14.90 10.06 -12.26
CA PHE A 391 15.60 10.58 -11.09
C PHE A 391 17.12 10.65 -11.29
N ARG A 392 17.70 9.70 -12.03
CA ARG A 392 19.12 9.72 -12.39
C ARG A 392 19.48 10.92 -13.26
N LYS A 393 18.61 11.30 -14.20
CA LYS A 393 18.82 12.44 -15.11
C LYS A 393 18.47 13.79 -14.48
N ASN A 394 17.45 13.82 -13.61
CA ASN A 394 16.88 15.05 -13.06
C ASN A 394 17.22 15.18 -11.58
N VAL A 395 18.38 15.80 -11.31
CA VAL A 395 18.96 15.96 -9.97
C VAL A 395 18.43 17.21 -9.24
N ASP A 396 17.29 17.73 -9.67
CA ASP A 396 16.74 18.98 -9.17
C ASP A 396 16.26 18.84 -7.71
N SER A 397 16.65 19.80 -6.89
CA SER A 397 16.16 19.91 -5.52
C SER A 397 14.72 20.43 -5.50
N SER A 398 13.88 19.80 -4.69
CA SER A 398 12.57 20.34 -4.34
C SER A 398 12.70 21.59 -3.44
N PRO A 399 11.69 22.47 -3.43
CA PRO A 399 11.69 23.66 -2.58
C PRO A 399 11.88 23.31 -1.10
N LEU A 400 12.63 24.16 -0.40
CA LEU A 400 12.75 24.12 1.06
C LEU A 400 11.61 24.95 1.68
N PRO A 401 11.03 24.51 2.82
CA PRO A 401 10.04 25.32 3.53
C PRO A 401 10.60 26.68 3.93
N GLU A 402 9.88 27.74 3.56
CA GLU A 402 10.14 29.09 4.05
C GLU A 402 9.33 29.34 5.33
N GLY A 403 9.90 30.05 6.30
CA GLY A 403 9.18 30.46 7.52
C GLY A 403 9.71 29.86 8.83
N PRO A 404 8.89 29.86 9.90
CA PRO A 404 9.35 29.48 11.25
C PRO A 404 9.77 28.01 11.31
N LYS A 405 10.64 27.68 12.29
CA LYS A 405 11.06 26.31 12.56
C LYS A 405 9.84 25.38 12.67
N LEU A 406 9.94 24.20 12.06
CA LEU A 406 8.94 23.13 12.12
C LEU A 406 8.46 22.92 13.56
N ASP A 407 7.15 23.11 13.79
CA ASP A 407 6.53 22.80 15.07
C ASP A 407 6.12 21.32 15.09
N LEU A 408 6.80 20.53 15.91
CA LEU A 408 6.57 19.09 16.02
C LEU A 408 5.44 18.74 17.00
N GLY A 409 4.96 19.72 17.78
CA GLY A 409 3.97 19.51 18.82
C GLY A 409 4.32 18.36 19.79
N VAL A 410 3.28 17.86 20.48
CA VAL A 410 3.37 16.70 21.35
C VAL A 410 2.85 15.47 20.61
N ARG A 411 3.71 14.45 20.46
CA ARG A 411 3.31 13.18 19.85
C ARG A 411 2.29 12.48 20.74
N ARG A 412 1.13 12.13 20.16
CA ARG A 412 0.10 11.33 20.82
C ARG A 412 0.03 9.97 20.17
N ARG A 413 0.27 8.91 20.96
CA ARG A 413 0.07 7.54 20.48
C ARG A 413 -1.40 7.34 20.13
N PHE A 414 -1.66 6.91 18.90
CA PHE A 414 -3.01 6.58 18.46
C PHE A 414 -3.54 5.36 19.22
N VAL A 415 -4.82 5.42 19.60
CA VAL A 415 -5.52 4.33 20.29
C VAL A 415 -6.82 4.06 19.53
N PRO A 416 -6.95 2.92 18.84
CA PRO A 416 -8.15 2.53 18.11
C PRO A 416 -9.43 2.60 18.94
N GLN A 417 -10.53 2.91 18.28
CA GLN A 417 -11.87 2.91 18.88
C GLN A 417 -12.13 1.67 19.73
N LYS A 418 -11.85 0.47 19.20
CA LYS A 418 -12.09 -0.81 19.88
C LYS A 418 -11.38 -0.89 21.23
N LYS A 419 -10.11 -0.45 21.31
CA LYS A 419 -9.35 -0.41 22.58
C LYS A 419 -9.97 0.56 23.57
N GLN A 420 -10.36 1.75 23.11
CA GLN A 420 -11.02 2.74 23.96
C GLN A 420 -12.38 2.23 24.49
N ALA A 421 -13.16 1.60 23.62
CA ALA A 421 -14.46 1.02 23.96
C ALA A 421 -14.32 -0.09 25.01
N ILE A 422 -13.38 -1.03 24.82
CA ILE A 422 -13.09 -2.09 25.80
C ILE A 422 -12.69 -1.50 27.16
N ARG A 423 -11.82 -0.48 27.17
CA ARG A 423 -11.41 0.19 28.41
C ARG A 423 -12.60 0.83 29.12
N ARG A 424 -13.46 1.53 28.40
CA ARG A 424 -14.67 2.17 28.96
C ARG A 424 -15.69 1.15 29.46
N ALA A 425 -15.91 0.05 28.73
CA ALA A 425 -16.77 -1.04 29.16
C ALA A 425 -16.27 -1.66 30.48
N LYS A 426 -14.96 -1.92 30.62
CA LYS A 426 -14.36 -2.41 31.86
C LYS A 426 -14.58 -1.45 33.04
N LEU A 427 -14.43 -0.14 32.81
CA LEU A 427 -14.67 0.88 33.84
C LEU A 427 -16.15 0.91 34.28
N LEU A 428 -17.09 0.84 33.33
CA LEU A 428 -18.52 0.80 33.63
C LEU A 428 -18.90 -0.46 34.42
N ALA A 429 -18.38 -1.63 34.03
CA ALA A 429 -18.61 -2.87 34.75
C ALA A 429 -18.04 -2.82 36.19
N GLY A 430 -16.84 -2.27 36.36
CA GLY A 430 -16.23 -2.08 37.68
C GLY A 430 -17.02 -1.11 38.58
N ALA A 431 -17.49 0.00 38.02
CA ALA A 431 -18.35 0.95 38.73
C ALA A 431 -19.69 0.32 39.12
N GLY A 432 -20.32 -0.43 38.22
CA GLY A 432 -21.56 -1.17 38.50
C GLY A 432 -21.38 -2.20 39.62
N ALA A 433 -20.29 -2.96 39.61
CA ALA A 433 -19.97 -3.91 40.68
C ALA A 433 -19.78 -3.20 42.04
N LEU A 434 -19.12 -2.04 42.07
CA LEU A 434 -18.97 -1.25 43.28
C LEU A 434 -20.32 -0.75 43.81
N VAL A 435 -21.22 -0.27 42.94
CA VAL A 435 -22.57 0.17 43.33
C VAL A 435 -23.37 -0.99 43.92
N VAL A 436 -23.32 -2.19 43.33
CA VAL A 436 -23.98 -3.38 43.87
C VAL A 436 -23.41 -3.78 45.23
N LEU A 437 -22.09 -3.73 45.42
CA LEU A 437 -21.44 -4.01 46.70
C LEU A 437 -21.83 -2.99 47.78
N VAL A 438 -21.88 -1.70 47.44
CA VAL A 438 -22.31 -0.63 48.36
C VAL A 438 -23.79 -0.76 48.70
N ALA A 439 -24.65 -1.02 47.72
CA ALA A 439 -26.08 -1.24 47.95
C ALA A 439 -26.35 -2.51 48.77
N GLY A 440 -25.61 -3.60 48.52
CA GLY A 440 -25.70 -4.84 49.30
C GLY A 440 -25.23 -4.66 50.74
N SER A 441 -24.16 -3.91 50.97
CA SER A 441 -23.67 -3.61 52.32
C SER A 441 -24.60 -2.66 53.08
N LEU A 442 -25.18 -1.64 52.42
CA LEU A 442 -26.21 -0.78 53.02
C LEU A 442 -27.52 -1.55 53.29
N GLY A 443 -27.92 -2.45 52.40
CA GLY A 443 -29.08 -3.33 52.58
C GLY A 443 -28.92 -4.30 53.75
N LEU A 444 -27.74 -4.90 53.90
CA LEU A 444 -27.39 -5.72 55.07
C LEU A 444 -27.37 -4.88 56.37
N TYR A 445 -26.87 -3.64 56.32
CA TYR A 445 -26.89 -2.73 57.47
C TYR A 445 -28.32 -2.35 57.89
N SER A 446 -29.25 -2.27 56.93
CA SER A 446 -30.66 -1.95 57.15
C SER A 446 -31.47 -3.12 57.73
N TYR A 447 -30.95 -4.35 57.65
CA TYR A 447 -31.55 -5.57 58.22
C TYR A 447 -31.04 -5.91 59.63
N MET A 448 -30.01 -5.21 60.12
CA MET A 448 -29.36 -5.44 61.42
C MET A 448 -29.81 -4.45 62.52
N TRP A 449 -30.83 -3.65 62.23
CA TRP A 449 -31.59 -2.78 63.15
C TRP A 449 -33.08 -3.04 62.96
#